data_AF-A0A424W5D4-F1
#
_entry.id   AF-A0A424W5D4-F1
#
_cell.length_a   1.000
_cell.length_b   1.000
_cell.length_c   1.000
_cell.angle_alpha   90.00
_cell.angle_beta   90.00
_cell.angle_gamma   90.00
#
_symmetry.space_group_name_H-M   'P 1'
#
loop_
_entity.id
_entity.type
_entity.pdbx_description
1 polymer ?
#
loop_
_entity_poly.entity_id
_entity_poly.type
_entity_poly.pdbx_seq_one_letter_code
_entity_poly.pdbx_strand_id
1 'polypeptide(L)'
;MAAPFTTTPKVGVDLNTIYLAADIANGISRPKLGDQVWTTDGKRSVFAQANASIPASTAVCTVSPTTFLATASGGAYLSPAFAMATGDQAWFDAASV
;
A
#
# COMPACT_ATOMS: atom_id res chain seq x y z
N MET A 1 -11.31 -7.93 21.54
CA MET A 1 -12.68 -8.16 21.03
C MET A 1 -12.56 -8.37 19.53
N ALA A 2 -12.79 -9.57 19.01
CA ALA A 2 -12.64 -9.87 17.58
C ALA A 2 -13.89 -9.40 16.81
N ALA A 3 -13.73 -8.71 15.69
CA ALA A 3 -14.85 -8.30 14.83
C ALA A 3 -15.38 -9.54 14.08
N PRO A 4 -16.67 -9.89 14.21
CA PRO A 4 -17.17 -11.19 13.73
C PRO A 4 -17.25 -11.32 12.20
N PHE A 5 -17.28 -10.21 11.45
CA PHE A 5 -17.18 -10.20 9.97
C PHE A 5 -16.83 -8.81 9.44
N THR A 6 -16.03 -8.74 8.38
CA THR A 6 -15.97 -7.58 7.49
C THR A 6 -15.58 -8.04 6.07
N THR A 7 -16.40 -7.63 5.11
CA THR A 7 -16.19 -7.79 3.67
C THR A 7 -16.53 -6.45 3.05
N THR A 8 -15.94 -5.35 3.53
CA THR A 8 -16.24 -4.03 2.99
C THR A 8 -16.07 -4.08 1.46
N PRO A 9 -17.14 -3.90 0.65
CA PRO A 9 -16.99 -3.83 -0.78
C PRO A 9 -16.31 -2.49 -1.09
N LYS A 10 -14.98 -2.53 -1.15
CA LYS A 10 -14.18 -1.39 -1.57
C LYS A 10 -14.25 -1.34 -3.09
N VAL A 11 -15.18 -0.55 -3.61
CA VAL A 11 -15.34 -0.27 -5.04
C VAL A 11 -14.74 1.11 -5.36
N GLY A 12 -14.09 1.24 -6.51
CA GLY A 12 -13.52 2.53 -6.97
C GLY A 12 -12.26 2.97 -6.22
N VAL A 13 -11.52 2.05 -5.59
CA VAL A 13 -10.22 2.36 -5.01
C VAL A 13 -9.23 2.63 -6.13
N ASP A 14 -8.65 3.83 -6.13
CA ASP A 14 -7.55 4.16 -7.03
C ASP A 14 -6.23 3.62 -6.48
N LEU A 15 -5.65 2.67 -7.21
CA LEU A 15 -4.38 2.02 -6.88
C LEU A 15 -3.16 2.79 -7.43
N ASN A 16 -3.40 3.77 -8.31
CA ASN A 16 -2.35 4.50 -9.03
C ASN A 16 -2.04 5.87 -8.41
N THR A 17 -2.75 6.25 -7.35
CA THR A 17 -2.49 7.50 -6.65
C THR A 17 -1.37 7.32 -5.61
N ILE A 18 -0.40 8.26 -5.64
CA ILE A 18 0.53 8.46 -4.54
C ILE A 18 -0.03 9.49 -3.56
N TYR A 19 0.05 9.19 -2.27
CA TYR A 19 -0.24 10.13 -1.21
C TYR A 19 1.08 10.65 -0.65
N LEU A 20 1.43 11.88 -1.00
CA LEU A 20 2.69 12.49 -0.58
C LEU A 20 2.68 12.78 0.92
N ALA A 21 3.82 12.62 1.59
CA ALA A 21 3.97 12.90 3.02
C ALA A 21 3.52 14.32 3.40
N ALA A 22 3.77 15.31 2.52
CA ALA A 22 3.36 16.69 2.72
C ALA A 22 1.83 16.85 2.70
N ASP A 23 1.14 16.21 1.76
CA ASP A 23 -0.33 16.27 1.67
C ASP A 23 -1.00 15.53 2.81
N ILE A 24 -0.39 14.42 3.25
CA ILE A 24 -0.82 13.67 4.44
C ILE A 24 -0.77 14.56 5.68
N ALA A 25 0.29 15.37 5.83
CA ALA A 25 0.40 16.34 6.93
C ALA A 25 -0.68 17.45 6.83
N ASN A 26 -1.11 17.79 5.61
CA ASN A 26 -2.23 18.70 5.36
C ASN A 26 -3.61 18.06 5.57
N GLY A 27 -3.67 16.79 5.97
CA GLY A 27 -4.91 16.12 6.38
C GLY A 27 -5.79 15.64 5.23
N ILE A 28 -5.23 15.38 4.05
CA ILE A 28 -6.01 14.83 2.93
C ILE A 28 -6.64 13.47 3.28
N SER A 29 -7.81 13.23 2.71
CA SER A 29 -8.49 11.94 2.82
C SER A 29 -7.73 10.87 2.04
N ARG A 30 -7.54 9.71 2.67
CA ARG A 30 -6.80 8.57 2.13
C ARG A 30 -7.22 7.28 2.81
N PRO A 31 -6.90 6.12 2.23
CA PRO A 31 -7.07 4.83 2.90
C PRO A 31 -6.28 4.76 4.21
N LYS A 32 -6.70 3.90 5.13
CA LYS A 32 -5.95 3.66 6.37
C LYS A 32 -4.77 2.74 6.09
N LEU A 33 -3.66 2.93 6.80
CA LEU A 33 -2.53 2.00 6.73
C LEU A 33 -3.00 0.58 7.10
N GLY A 34 -2.58 -0.39 6.28
CA GLY A 34 -2.99 -1.78 6.40
C GLY A 34 -4.33 -2.12 5.77
N ASP A 35 -5.01 -1.16 5.15
CA ASP A 35 -6.16 -1.45 4.31
C ASP A 35 -5.77 -2.39 3.17
N GLN A 36 -6.59 -3.40 2.92
CA GLN A 36 -6.35 -4.38 1.86
C GLN A 36 -7.54 -4.38 0.89
N VAL A 37 -7.24 -4.55 -0.39
CA VAL A 37 -8.23 -4.71 -1.46
C VAL A 37 -7.81 -5.83 -2.39
N TRP A 38 -8.82 -6.51 -2.93
CA TRP A 38 -8.64 -7.45 -4.02
C TRP A 38 -8.78 -6.72 -5.34
N THR A 39 -7.78 -6.88 -6.20
CA THR A 39 -7.79 -6.26 -7.53
C THR A 39 -8.43 -7.19 -8.55
N THR A 40 -8.85 -6.62 -9.68
CA THR A 40 -9.41 -7.39 -10.81
C THR A 40 -8.43 -8.39 -11.40
N ASP A 41 -7.13 -8.17 -11.20
CA ASP A 41 -6.05 -9.03 -11.67
C ASP A 41 -5.77 -10.21 -10.71
N GLY A 42 -6.61 -10.40 -9.70
CA GLY A 42 -6.48 -11.48 -8.71
C GLY A 42 -5.40 -11.25 -7.65
N LYS A 43 -4.78 -10.06 -7.62
CA LYS A 43 -3.78 -9.69 -6.61
C LYS A 43 -4.44 -9.07 -5.39
N ARG A 44 -3.70 -9.07 -4.27
CA ARG A 44 -4.08 -8.35 -3.05
C ARG A 44 -3.20 -7.12 -2.91
N SER A 45 -3.79 -5.93 -2.98
CA SER A 45 -3.10 -4.67 -2.71
C SER A 45 -3.23 -4.29 -1.24
N VAL A 46 -2.12 -3.90 -0.62
CA VAL A 46 -2.06 -3.43 0.77
C VAL A 46 -1.60 -1.98 0.79
N PHE A 47 -2.34 -1.12 1.48
CA PHE A 47 -1.97 0.28 1.66
C PHE A 47 -0.87 0.40 2.72
N ALA A 48 0.30 0.89 2.31
CA ALA A 48 1.49 0.93 3.15
C ALA A 48 2.24 2.26 2.96
N GLN A 49 3.11 2.57 3.92
CA GLN A 49 3.96 3.75 3.92
C GLN A 49 5.39 3.38 3.57
N ALA A 50 6.03 4.14 2.69
CA ALA A 50 7.43 3.97 2.37
C ALA A 50 8.32 4.35 3.58
N ASN A 51 9.17 3.41 4.01
CA ASN A 51 10.14 3.59 5.09
C ASN A 51 11.49 4.13 4.60
N ALA A 52 11.75 4.00 3.30
CA ALA A 52 12.93 4.48 2.60
C ALA A 52 12.54 4.93 1.20
N SER A 53 13.48 5.53 0.46
CA SER A 53 13.28 5.76 -0.97
C SER A 53 13.06 4.42 -1.68
N ILE A 54 11.90 4.30 -2.34
CA ILE A 54 11.54 3.13 -3.14
C ILE A 54 11.52 3.59 -4.60
N PRO A 55 12.39 3.04 -5.47
CA PRO A 55 12.40 3.41 -6.87
C PRO A 55 11.10 2.94 -7.56
N ALA A 56 10.75 3.65 -8.63
CA ALA A 56 9.68 3.24 -9.54
C ALA A 56 9.97 1.86 -10.15
N SER A 57 8.93 1.25 -10.74
CA SER A 57 9.00 0.03 -11.56
C SER A 57 8.96 -1.30 -10.80
N THR A 58 7.95 -1.50 -9.95
CA THR A 58 7.66 -2.82 -9.35
C THR A 58 8.83 -3.42 -8.55
N ALA A 59 9.56 -2.56 -7.85
CA ALA A 59 10.60 -2.99 -6.93
C ALA A 59 9.99 -3.95 -5.91
N VAL A 60 10.70 -5.04 -5.63
CA VAL A 60 10.21 -6.06 -4.71
C VAL A 60 10.43 -5.58 -3.27
N CYS A 61 9.33 -5.34 -2.59
CA CYS A 61 9.25 -4.74 -1.28
C CYS A 61 8.76 -5.74 -0.22
N THR A 62 9.22 -5.52 1.00
CA THR A 62 8.67 -6.13 2.21
C THR A 62 7.78 -5.09 2.88
N VAL A 63 6.54 -5.46 3.20
CA VAL A 63 5.64 -4.65 4.01
C VAL A 63 5.56 -5.30 5.39
N SER A 64 5.92 -4.56 6.43
CA SER A 64 5.81 -5.03 7.81
C SER A 64 4.33 -5.26 8.18
N PRO A 65 3.93 -6.44 8.67
CA PRO A 65 2.53 -6.77 8.93
C PRO A 65 1.94 -6.01 10.13
N THR A 66 2.77 -5.45 11.00
CA THR A 66 2.33 -4.74 12.21
C THR A 66 2.41 -3.22 12.08
N THR A 67 3.31 -2.72 11.24
CA THR A 67 3.55 -1.28 11.08
C THR A 67 3.19 -0.75 9.70
N PHE A 68 2.95 -1.63 8.72
CA PHE A 68 2.68 -1.30 7.32
C PHE A 68 3.73 -0.37 6.70
N LEU A 69 4.98 -0.54 7.15
CA LEU A 69 6.14 0.12 6.59
C LEU A 69 6.70 -0.75 5.46
N ALA A 70 6.78 -0.18 4.27
CA ALA A 70 7.30 -0.78 3.05
C ALA A 70 8.78 -0.44 2.88
N THR A 71 9.59 -1.45 2.58
CA THR A 71 11.03 -1.30 2.28
C THR A 71 11.40 -2.16 1.08
N ALA A 72 12.17 -1.61 0.12
CA ALA A 72 12.64 -2.31 -1.07
C ALA A 72 13.78 -3.30 -0.74
N SER A 73 13.46 -4.41 -0.08
CA SER A 73 14.42 -5.40 0.41
C SER A 73 14.22 -6.82 -0.15
N GLY A 74 13.49 -6.97 -1.27
CA GLY A 74 13.31 -8.27 -1.93
C GLY A 74 12.17 -9.15 -1.37
N GLY A 75 11.08 -8.55 -0.89
CA GLY A 75 9.93 -9.26 -0.30
C GLY A 75 8.94 -9.89 -1.30
N ALA A 76 7.65 -9.89 -0.95
CA ALA A 76 6.57 -10.45 -1.79
C ALA A 76 5.63 -9.39 -2.37
N TYR A 77 5.84 -8.13 -2.01
CA TYR A 77 5.03 -7.01 -2.47
C TYR A 77 5.74 -6.30 -3.62
N LEU A 78 4.98 -5.82 -4.60
CA LEU A 78 5.48 -5.01 -5.69
C LEU A 78 5.18 -3.55 -5.37
N SER A 79 6.18 -2.70 -5.55
CA SER A 79 5.99 -1.25 -5.44
C SER A 79 5.07 -0.73 -6.56
N PRO A 80 4.45 0.44 -6.35
CA PRO A 80 3.75 1.14 -7.42
C PRO A 80 4.66 1.46 -8.61
N ALA A 81 4.05 1.86 -9.73
CA ALA A 81 4.77 2.25 -10.94
C ALA A 81 5.56 3.56 -10.81
N PHE A 82 5.33 4.34 -9.75
CA PHE A 82 6.00 5.60 -9.46
C PHE A 82 6.99 5.46 -8.30
N ALA A 83 7.97 6.37 -8.23
CA ALA A 83 8.94 6.42 -7.14
C ALA A 83 8.29 7.01 -5.88
N MET A 84 8.72 6.54 -4.70
CA MET A 84 8.22 7.00 -3.41
C MET A 84 9.38 7.43 -2.53
N ALA A 85 9.22 8.56 -1.84
CA ALA A 85 10.13 9.00 -0.79
C ALA A 85 9.67 8.45 0.57
N THR A 86 10.55 8.52 1.57
CA THR A 86 10.19 8.17 2.95
C THR A 86 9.00 9.01 3.41
N GLY A 87 7.98 8.33 3.93
CA GLY A 87 6.77 8.96 4.44
C GLY A 87 5.59 8.93 3.49
N ASP A 88 5.82 8.75 2.19
CA ASP A 88 4.76 8.64 1.18
C ASP A 88 3.96 7.34 1.35
N GLN A 89 2.69 7.36 0.97
CA GLN A 89 1.78 6.22 1.10
C GLN A 89 1.18 5.84 -0.24
N ALA A 90 1.08 4.54 -0.50
CA ALA A 90 0.53 3.99 -1.73
C ALA A 90 0.10 2.53 -1.53
N TRP A 91 -0.44 1.96 -2.61
CA TRP A 91 -0.84 0.56 -2.67
C TRP A 91 0.31 -0.32 -3.14
N PHE A 92 0.56 -1.41 -2.41
CA PHE A 92 1.58 -2.41 -2.72
C PHE A 92 0.94 -3.75 -3.03
N ASP A 93 1.21 -4.29 -4.22
CA ASP A 93 0.54 -5.50 -4.70
C ASP A 93 1.29 -6.76 -4.31
N ALA A 94 0.61 -7.75 -3.74
CA ALA A 94 1.13 -9.09 -3.58
C ALA A 94 0.33 -10.08 -4.43
N ALA A 95 1.04 -11.04 -5.03
CA ALA A 95 0.38 -12.21 -5.59
C ALA A 95 -0.38 -12.93 -4.47
N SER A 96 -1.60 -13.34 -4.75
CA SER A 96 -2.41 -14.12 -3.84
C SER A 96 -2.98 -15.31 -4.60
N VAL A 97 -2.89 -16.48 -3.98
CA VAL A 97 -3.42 -17.75 -4.50
C VAL A 97 -4.73 -18.12 -3.84
#